data_AF-A0A963HXJ6-F1
#
_entry.id   AF-A0A963HXJ6-F1
#
_cell.length_a   1.000
_cell.length_b   1.000
_cell.length_c   1.000
_cell.angle_alpha   90.00
_cell.angle_beta   90.00
_cell.angle_gamma   90.00
#
_symmetry.space_group_name_H-M   'P 1'
#
loop_
_entity.id
_entity.type
_entity.pdbx_description
1 polymer ?
#
loop_
_entity_poly.entity_id
_entity_poly.type
_entity_poly.pdbx_seq_one_letter_code
_entity_poly.pdbx_strand_id
1 'polypeptide(L)'
;MCNRYVSPEEAEIERFWEVGRKSTVQLWPPSVFPRALGPFIRSTGEIGRELVVGQWGACSLVREVAQALLFNQQRKIRRHFGQG
;
A
#
# COMPACT_ATOMS: atom_id res chain seq x y z
N MET A 1 -3.02 20.02 14.90
CA MET A 1 -3.18 18.57 14.66
C MET A 1 -3.65 18.38 13.23
N CYS A 2 -2.80 17.87 12.34
CA CYS A 2 -3.11 17.76 10.92
C CYS A 2 -3.87 16.44 10.69
N ASN A 3 -5.17 16.51 10.41
CA ASN A 3 -6.05 15.35 10.19
C ASN A 3 -6.59 15.27 8.75
N ARG A 4 -6.03 16.10 7.85
CA ARG A 4 -6.37 16.14 6.44
C ARG A 4 -5.16 16.63 5.66
N TYR A 5 -4.87 16.00 4.54
CA TYR A 5 -3.94 16.54 3.55
C TYR A 5 -4.52 16.40 2.14
N VAL A 6 -4.07 17.28 1.25
CA VAL A 6 -4.33 17.15 -0.19
C VAL A 6 -3.24 16.26 -0.75
N SER A 7 -3.62 15.14 -1.34
CA SER A 7 -2.65 14.26 -1.99
C SER A 7 -2.20 14.89 -3.31
N PRO A 8 -0.89 14.87 -3.61
CA PRO A 8 -0.41 15.14 -4.96
C PRO A 8 -0.91 14.07 -5.94
N GLU A 9 -0.85 14.42 -7.23
CA GLU A 9 -1.17 13.51 -8.33
C GLU A 9 -0.11 12.41 -8.45
N GLU A 10 -0.52 11.25 -8.97
CA GLU A 10 0.37 10.09 -9.12
C GLU A 10 1.64 10.43 -9.91
N ALA A 11 1.49 11.17 -11.02
CA ALA A 11 2.62 11.59 -11.85
C ALA A 11 3.59 12.53 -11.13
N GLU A 12 3.11 13.34 -10.18
CA GLU A 12 3.97 14.23 -9.38
C GLU A 12 4.78 13.42 -8.37
N ILE A 13 4.15 12.42 -7.74
CA ILE A 13 4.81 11.50 -6.81
C ILE A 13 5.88 10.68 -7.53
N GLU A 14 5.54 10.08 -8.68
CA GLU A 14 6.48 9.28 -9.48
C GLU A 14 7.70 10.10 -9.93
N ARG A 15 7.49 11.34 -10.38
CA ARG A 15 8.57 12.24 -10.80
C ARG A 15 9.46 12.65 -9.64
N PHE A 16 8.87 13.00 -8.49
CA PHE A 16 9.63 13.51 -7.36
C PHE A 16 10.44 12.40 -6.67
N TRP A 17 9.88 11.19 -6.57
CA TRP A 17 10.50 10.07 -5.86
C TRP A 17 11.21 9.07 -6.77
N GLU A 18 11.20 9.30 -8.09
CA GLU A 18 11.74 8.41 -9.13
C GLU A 18 11.21 6.98 -9.00
N VAL A 19 9.93 6.88 -8.64
CA VAL A 19 9.25 5.59 -8.55
C VAL A 19 9.05 5.09 -9.96
N GLY A 20 9.59 3.91 -10.28
CA GLY A 20 9.43 3.31 -11.60
C GLY A 20 7.94 3.24 -11.98
N ARG A 21 7.62 3.76 -13.18
CA ARG A 21 6.26 3.90 -13.73
C ARG A 21 5.53 2.56 -13.70
N LYS A 22 4.65 2.35 -12.72
CA LYS A 22 3.98 1.05 -12.53
C LYS A 22 2.47 1.16 -12.36
N SER A 23 1.91 2.35 -12.23
CA SER A 23 0.48 2.52 -12.10
C SER A 23 0.00 3.70 -12.96
N THR A 24 -1.21 3.56 -13.50
CA THR A 24 -1.83 4.53 -14.44
C THR A 24 -3.20 4.98 -13.94
N VAL A 25 -3.62 4.46 -12.78
CA VAL A 25 -4.91 4.75 -12.17
C VAL A 25 -4.67 5.22 -10.76
N GLN A 26 -5.03 6.47 -10.49
CA GLN A 26 -5.04 7.02 -9.14
C GLN A 26 -6.12 6.30 -8.32
N LEU A 27 -5.70 5.54 -7.30
CA LEU A 27 -6.60 4.73 -6.46
C LEU A 27 -6.94 5.39 -5.11
N TRP A 28 -6.66 6.68 -4.94
CA TRP A 28 -6.93 7.43 -3.71
C TRP A 28 -7.66 8.75 -3.99
N PRO A 29 -8.47 9.24 -3.05
CA PRO A 29 -9.10 10.55 -3.17
C PRO A 29 -8.08 11.69 -3.07
N PRO A 30 -8.32 12.84 -3.72
CA PRO A 30 -7.43 14.00 -3.67
C PRO A 30 -7.33 14.62 -2.27
N SER A 31 -8.32 14.40 -1.41
CA SER A 31 -8.24 14.74 0.01
C SER A 31 -8.24 13.46 0.83
N VAL A 32 -7.18 13.24 1.58
CA VAL A 32 -7.01 12.04 2.41
C VAL A 32 -7.28 12.39 3.87
N PHE A 33 -8.04 11.53 4.53
CA PHE A 33 -8.48 11.63 5.93
C PHE A 33 -8.13 10.35 6.68
N PRO A 34 -8.08 10.35 8.03
CA PRO A 34 -7.86 9.14 8.79
C PRO A 34 -8.78 8.01 8.35
N ARG A 35 -8.20 6.83 8.14
CA ARG A 35 -8.82 5.61 7.61
C ARG A 35 -9.21 5.63 6.13
N ALA A 36 -8.98 6.72 5.39
CA ALA A 36 -9.09 6.71 3.94
C ALA A 36 -7.88 6.02 3.30
N LEU A 37 -8.03 5.56 2.05
CA LEU A 37 -6.90 5.12 1.25
C LEU A 37 -6.04 6.33 0.86
N GLY A 38 -4.72 6.18 0.93
CA GLY A 38 -3.76 7.19 0.54
C GLY A 38 -2.48 6.58 -0.03
N PRO A 39 -1.69 7.37 -0.76
CA PRO A 39 -0.43 6.93 -1.32
C PRO A 39 0.67 6.84 -0.26
N PHE A 40 1.51 5.82 -0.36
CA PHE A 40 2.71 5.62 0.45
C PHE A 40 3.88 5.23 -0.43
N ILE A 41 5.07 5.73 -0.10
CA ILE A 41 6.33 5.24 -0.66
C ILE A 41 6.90 4.21 0.29
N ARG A 42 7.18 3.01 -0.20
CA ARG A 42 7.94 2.00 0.54
C ARG A 42 9.25 1.67 -0.18
N SER A 43 10.29 1.37 0.61
CA SER A 43 11.55 0.86 0.09
C SER A 43 11.38 -0.60 -0.35
N THR A 44 11.98 -0.96 -1.47
CA THR A 44 12.00 -2.33 -1.99
C THR A 44 13.38 -2.99 -1.86
N GLY A 45 14.30 -2.39 -1.09
CA GLY A 45 15.70 -2.80 -0.99
C GLY A 45 16.66 -1.61 -1.02
N GLU A 46 17.91 -1.86 -1.39
CA GLU A 46 19.00 -0.86 -1.23
C GLU A 46 18.77 0.45 -1.99
N ILE A 47 18.14 0.42 -3.16
CA ILE A 47 17.98 1.60 -4.02
C ILE A 47 16.53 1.77 -4.52
N GLY A 48 15.72 0.70 -4.47
CA GLY A 48 14.38 0.71 -5.05
C GLY A 48 13.32 1.33 -4.14
N ARG A 49 12.40 2.07 -4.76
CA ARG A 49 11.19 2.63 -4.13
C ARG A 49 9.98 2.23 -4.94
N GLU A 50 8.88 1.99 -4.26
CA GLU A 50 7.59 1.74 -4.90
C GLU A 50 6.48 2.57 -4.26
N LEU A 51 5.58 3.05 -5.11
CA LEU A 51 4.35 3.72 -4.74
C LEU A 51 3.27 2.66 -4.51
N VAL A 52 2.68 2.69 -3.32
CA VAL A 52 1.60 1.78 -2.92
C VAL A 52 0.45 2.53 -2.30
N VAL A 53 -0.71 1.91 -2.31
CA VAL A 53 -1.94 2.48 -1.77
C VAL A 53 -2.35 1.68 -0.54
N GLY A 54 -2.59 2.38 0.57
CA GLY A 54 -2.96 1.75 1.84
C GLY A 54 -3.85 2.66 2.69
N GLN A 55 -4.30 2.15 3.84
CA GLN A 55 -5.11 2.93 4.76
C GLN A 55 -4.25 3.93 5.57
N TRP A 56 -4.67 5.20 5.64
CA TRP A 56 -4.02 6.19 6.49
C TRP A 56 -4.41 6.02 7.96
N GLY A 57 -3.57 5.30 8.68
CA GLY A 57 -3.70 5.05 10.11
C GLY A 57 -3.24 3.63 10.40
N ALA A 58 -2.38 3.50 11.41
CA ALA A 58 -1.99 2.18 11.89
C ALA A 58 -3.24 1.46 12.40
N CYS A 59 -3.63 0.37 11.74
CA CYS A 59 -4.54 -0.57 12.35
C CYS A 59 -3.79 -1.20 13.53
N SER A 60 -4.36 -1.20 14.74
CA SER A 60 -3.79 -1.99 15.82
C SER A 60 -3.91 -3.45 15.41
N LEU A 61 -2.80 -4.02 14.98
CA LEU A 61 -2.75 -5.42 14.60
C LEU A 61 -2.86 -6.25 15.87
N VAL A 62 -4.08 -6.59 16.28
CA VAL A 62 -4.28 -7.62 17.31
C VAL A 62 -3.83 -8.97 16.72
N ARG A 63 -3.12 -9.74 17.53
CA ARG A 63 -2.31 -10.91 17.14
C ARG A 63 -3.09 -11.96 16.35
N GLU A 64 -4.38 -12.07 16.62
CA GLU A 64 -5.33 -13.01 16.02
C GLU A 64 -5.60 -12.66 14.54
N VAL A 65 -5.73 -11.37 14.21
CA VAL A 65 -5.97 -10.91 12.82
C VAL A 65 -4.73 -11.12 11.97
N ALA A 66 -3.53 -10.92 12.54
CA ALA A 66 -2.26 -11.18 11.86
C ALA A 66 -2.12 -12.65 11.46
N GLN A 67 -2.43 -13.57 12.38
CA GLN A 67 -2.36 -15.01 12.14
C GLN A 67 -3.37 -15.47 11.09
N ALA A 68 -4.60 -14.92 11.11
CA ALA A 68 -5.62 -15.24 10.13
C ALA A 68 -5.21 -14.81 8.69
N LEU A 69 -4.62 -13.61 8.55
CA LEU A 69 -4.14 -13.12 7.25
C LEU A 69 -2.95 -13.92 6.74
N LEU A 70 -1.99 -14.26 7.60
CA LEU A 70 -0.87 -15.13 7.27
C LEU A 70 -1.34 -16.53 6.85
N PHE A 71 -2.29 -17.13 7.59
CA PHE A 71 -2.84 -18.44 7.25
C PHE A 71 -3.59 -18.43 5.92
N ASN A 72 -4.33 -17.35 5.62
CA ASN A 72 -5.02 -17.22 4.35
C ASN A 72 -4.04 -17.04 3.17
N GLN A 73 -2.97 -16.27 3.35
CA GLN A 73 -1.89 -16.16 2.36
C GLN A 73 -1.22 -17.52 2.09
N GLN A 74 -0.87 -18.26 3.15
CA GLN A 74 -0.24 -19.58 3.02
C GLN A 74 -1.16 -20.61 2.32
N ARG A 75 -2.47 -20.56 2.57
CA ARG A 75 -3.45 -21.38 1.84
C ARG A 75 -3.55 -21.01 0.36
N LYS A 76 -3.47 -19.72 0.01
CA LYS A 76 -3.48 -19.27 -1.38
C LYS A 76 -2.24 -19.76 -2.13
N ILE A 77 -1.06 -19.66 -1.52
CA ILE A 77 0.20 -20.14 -2.08
C ILE A 77 0.16 -21.67 -2.27
N ARG A 78 -0.29 -22.42 -1.26
CA ARG A 78 -0.43 -23.90 -1.37
C ARG A 78 -1.42 -24.34 -2.45
N ARG A 79 -2.52 -23.62 -2.66
CA ARG A 79 -3.47 -23.93 -3.75
C ARG A 79 -2.89 -23.66 -5.12
N HIS A 80 -2.00 -22.67 -5.25
CA HIS A 80 -1.36 -22.32 -6.52
C HIS A 80 -0.23 -23.28 -6.89
N PHE A 81 0.47 -23.87 -5.90
CA PHE A 81 1.56 -24.84 -6.10
C PHE A 81 1.15 -26.31 -5.90
N GLY A 82 -0.12 -26.58 -5.60
CA GLY A 82 -0.66 -27.92 -5.34
C GLY A 82 -1.57 -28.48 -6.43
N GLN A 83 -1.63 -27.84 -7.60
CA GLN A 83 -2.21 -28.41 -8.82
C GLN A 83 -1.06 -28.82 -9.75
N GLY A 84 -0.51 -29.99 -9.49
CA GLY A 84 0.44 -30.71 -10.34
C GLY A 84 0.07 -32.18 -10.33
#